data_AF-A0A2V9PET9-F1
#
_entry.id   AF-A0A2V9PET9-F1
#
_cell.length_a   1.000
_cell.length_b   1.000
_cell.length_c   1.000
_cell.angle_alpha   90.00
_cell.angle_beta   90.00
_cell.angle_gamma   90.00
#
_symmetry.space_group_name_H-M   'P 1'
#
loop_
_entity.id
_entity.type
_entity.pdbx_description
1 polymer ?
#
loop_
_entity_poly.entity_id
_entity_poly.type
_entity_poly.pdbx_seq_one_letter_code
_entity_poly.pdbx_strand_id
1 'polypeptide(L)'
;MGIFDLFRKDEVLGPKVLVCALDNRFDDVLKGDSEVYGQYYRATTTAVVPSIQALLGRLEQKYDIVHLFCDVTANGTITDASGKEITGTELIQRCCDLNVKLLWCGSDNSPERYIKGFGARGKRLNLVMTLKRKGPNFPSFLQKLLSRMAYGDTMPVAWNDLCPQIPGSDHPDAPESIFFAGRGGVKLLA
;
A
#
# COMPACT_ATOMS: atom_id res chain seq x y z
N MET A 1 -27.09 20.18 8.93
CA MET A 1 -25.92 19.33 8.66
C MET A 1 -25.01 19.41 9.87
N GLY A 2 -25.04 18.36 10.70
CA GLY A 2 -24.47 18.39 12.05
C GLY A 2 -23.02 17.94 12.10
N ILE A 3 -22.35 18.25 13.21
CA ILE A 3 -20.96 17.88 13.55
C ILE A 3 -20.69 16.37 13.36
N PHE A 4 -21.71 15.51 13.46
CA PHE A 4 -21.65 14.08 13.19
C PHE A 4 -21.36 13.69 11.73
N ASP A 5 -21.75 14.51 10.74
CA ASP A 5 -21.43 14.27 9.33
C ASP A 5 -19.95 14.54 9.01
N LEU A 6 -19.25 15.28 9.87
CA LEU A 6 -17.83 15.55 9.71
C LEU A 6 -16.97 14.33 10.07
N PHE A 7 -17.41 13.53 11.05
CA PHE A 7 -16.66 12.36 11.55
C PHE A 7 -16.81 11.11 10.67
N ARG A 8 -17.92 10.96 9.94
CA ARG A 8 -18.12 9.84 8.98
C ARG A 8 -17.36 9.99 7.66
N LYS A 9 -16.80 11.17 7.36
CA LYS A 9 -16.13 11.43 6.07
C LYS A 9 -14.82 10.66 5.86
N ASP A 10 -14.22 10.18 6.94
CA ASP A 10 -12.97 9.42 6.89
C ASP A 10 -13.16 7.94 7.20
N GLU A 11 -14.41 7.44 7.15
CA GLU A 11 -14.71 6.01 7.23
C GLU A 11 -15.04 5.47 5.83
N VAL A 12 -14.40 4.36 5.47
CA VAL A 12 -14.70 3.60 4.25
C VAL A 12 -15.24 2.24 4.68
N LEU A 13 -16.48 1.95 4.32
CA LEU A 13 -17.15 0.67 4.57
C LEU A 13 -16.95 -0.26 3.37
N GLY A 14 -16.51 -1.49 3.62
CA GLY A 14 -16.19 -2.46 2.57
C GLY A 14 -15.16 -1.97 1.55
N PRO A 15 -13.94 -1.56 1.97
CA PRO A 15 -12.89 -1.09 1.07
C PRO A 15 -12.67 -2.00 -0.14
N LYS A 16 -12.50 -1.39 -1.31
CA LYS A 16 -12.11 -2.11 -2.51
C LYS A 16 -10.58 -2.20 -2.59
N VAL A 17 -10.05 -3.42 -2.66
CA VAL A 17 -8.61 -3.68 -2.62
C VAL A 17 -8.12 -4.17 -3.98
N LEU A 18 -7.03 -3.59 -4.47
CA LEU A 18 -6.26 -4.11 -5.59
C LEU A 18 -4.92 -4.63 -5.07
N VAL A 19 -4.66 -5.92 -5.24
CA VAL A 19 -3.34 -6.52 -5.04
C VAL A 19 -2.81 -6.86 -6.43
N CYS A 20 -1.75 -6.17 -6.88
CA CYS A 20 -1.29 -6.30 -8.25
C CYS A 20 0.23 -6.29 -8.39
N ALA A 21 0.71 -6.83 -9.51
CA ALA A 21 2.12 -6.89 -9.84
C ALA A 21 2.35 -6.50 -11.30
N LEU A 22 3.47 -5.83 -11.58
CA LEU A 22 3.87 -5.53 -12.97
C LEU A 22 4.57 -6.71 -13.67
N ASP A 23 4.91 -7.75 -12.93
CA ASP A 23 5.74 -8.86 -13.38
C ASP A 23 5.22 -10.17 -12.77
N ASN A 24 5.22 -11.25 -13.54
CA ASN A 24 4.74 -12.56 -13.12
C ASN A 24 5.65 -13.22 -12.08
N ARG A 25 6.90 -12.79 -11.92
CA ARG A 25 7.79 -13.29 -10.86
C ARG A 25 7.28 -13.01 -9.44
N PHE A 26 6.30 -12.12 -9.30
CA PHE A 26 5.64 -11.83 -8.02
C PHE A 26 4.36 -12.65 -7.80
N ASP A 27 3.99 -13.58 -8.69
CA ASP A 27 2.68 -14.25 -8.64
C ASP A 27 2.43 -14.97 -7.30
N ASP A 28 3.43 -15.67 -6.76
CA ASP A 28 3.30 -16.38 -5.48
C ASP A 28 3.07 -15.42 -4.31
N VAL A 29 3.86 -14.34 -4.21
CA VAL A 29 3.71 -13.35 -3.13
C VAL A 29 2.44 -12.52 -3.29
N LEU A 30 2.01 -12.25 -4.53
CA LEU A 30 0.76 -11.58 -4.86
C LEU A 30 -0.45 -12.39 -4.41
N LYS A 31 -0.46 -13.70 -4.68
CA LYS A 31 -1.52 -14.61 -4.24
C LYS A 31 -1.59 -14.66 -2.72
N GLY A 32 -0.44 -14.87 -2.06
CA GLY A 32 -0.37 -14.91 -0.60
C GLY A 32 -0.92 -13.66 0.07
N ASP A 33 -0.49 -12.47 -0.37
CA ASP A 33 -1.00 -11.22 0.23
C ASP A 33 -2.47 -10.98 -0.08
N SER A 34 -2.92 -11.33 -1.28
CA SER A 34 -4.34 -11.23 -1.62
C SER A 34 -5.22 -12.13 -0.78
N GLU A 35 -4.77 -13.34 -0.44
CA GLU A 35 -5.51 -14.22 0.46
C GLU A 35 -5.67 -13.58 1.83
N VAL A 36 -4.63 -12.94 2.35
CA VAL A 36 -4.68 -12.22 3.64
C VAL A 36 -5.65 -11.03 3.56
N TYR A 37 -5.61 -10.22 2.50
CA TYR A 37 -6.60 -9.15 2.31
C TYR A 37 -8.03 -9.68 2.22
N GLY A 38 -8.24 -10.78 1.49
CA GLY A 38 -9.56 -11.39 1.27
C GLY A 38 -10.23 -11.91 2.55
N GLN A 39 -9.47 -12.18 3.61
CA GLN A 39 -10.03 -12.54 4.93
C GLN A 39 -10.79 -11.38 5.59
N TYR A 40 -10.44 -10.13 5.25
CA TYR A 40 -11.00 -8.93 5.86
C TYR A 40 -11.84 -8.09 4.89
N TYR A 41 -11.41 -7.96 3.64
CA TYR A 41 -12.08 -7.12 2.65
C TYR A 41 -12.61 -7.97 1.49
N ARG A 42 -13.94 -8.11 1.44
CA ARG A 42 -14.62 -8.96 0.43
C ARG A 42 -14.35 -8.52 -1.01
N ALA A 43 -14.16 -7.23 -1.25
CA ALA A 43 -13.92 -6.66 -2.57
C ALA A 43 -12.41 -6.60 -2.91
N THR A 44 -11.72 -7.73 -2.72
CA THR A 44 -10.29 -7.87 -3.06
C THR A 44 -10.13 -8.44 -4.46
N THR A 45 -9.37 -7.73 -5.30
CA THR A 45 -9.06 -8.11 -6.68
C THR A 45 -7.56 -8.34 -6.83
N THR A 46 -7.18 -9.42 -7.53
CA THR A 46 -5.81 -9.68 -7.96
C THR A 46 -5.59 -9.40 -9.44
N ALA A 47 -4.40 -8.90 -9.79
CA ALA A 47 -4.01 -8.79 -11.19
C ALA A 47 -2.49 -8.74 -11.38
N VAL A 48 -1.97 -9.54 -12.32
CA VAL A 48 -0.70 -9.23 -12.97
C VAL A 48 -1.01 -8.27 -14.13
N VAL A 49 -0.42 -7.08 -14.10
CA VAL A 49 -0.64 -6.01 -15.08
C VAL A 49 0.60 -5.91 -15.99
N PRO A 50 0.47 -6.15 -17.31
CA PRO A 50 1.64 -6.31 -18.19
C PRO A 50 2.33 -4.97 -18.57
N SER A 51 1.76 -3.83 -18.18
CA SER A 51 2.31 -2.52 -18.51
C SER A 51 1.89 -1.45 -17.50
N ILE A 52 2.63 -0.34 -17.50
CA ILE A 52 2.25 0.86 -16.74
C ILE A 52 0.87 1.36 -17.17
N GLN A 53 0.55 1.28 -18.47
CA GLN A 53 -0.78 1.69 -18.95
C GLN A 53 -1.90 0.79 -18.39
N ALA A 54 -1.67 -0.51 -18.31
CA ALA A 54 -2.62 -1.45 -17.72
C ALA A 54 -2.79 -1.20 -16.20
N LEU A 55 -1.69 -0.91 -15.49
CA LEU A 55 -1.73 -0.49 -14.08
C LEU A 55 -2.62 0.75 -13.90
N LEU A 56 -2.36 1.81 -14.65
CA LEU A 56 -3.14 3.05 -14.58
C LEU A 56 -4.62 2.79 -14.91
N GLY A 57 -4.91 1.97 -15.92
CA GLY A 57 -6.28 1.56 -16.27
C GLY A 57 -6.97 0.76 -15.15
N ARG A 58 -6.23 -0.04 -14.37
CA ARG A 58 -6.78 -0.71 -13.17
C ARG A 58 -7.11 0.29 -12.09
N LEU A 59 -6.24 1.27 -11.82
CA LEU A 59 -6.49 2.28 -10.77
C LEU A 59 -7.80 3.05 -10.99
N GLU A 60 -8.18 3.31 -12.25
CA GLU A 60 -9.44 3.99 -12.59
C GLU A 60 -10.70 3.25 -12.11
N GLN A 61 -10.60 1.98 -11.73
CA GLN A 61 -11.70 1.19 -11.16
C GLN A 61 -11.99 1.52 -9.68
N LYS A 62 -11.48 2.65 -9.17
CA LYS A 62 -11.79 3.26 -7.86
C LYS A 62 -11.51 2.34 -6.67
N TYR A 63 -10.27 1.88 -6.55
CA TYR A 63 -9.80 1.14 -5.38
C TYR A 63 -9.49 2.07 -4.20
N ASP A 64 -9.72 1.60 -2.98
CA ASP A 64 -9.35 2.31 -1.74
C ASP A 64 -7.95 1.94 -1.27
N ILE A 65 -7.55 0.69 -1.52
CA ILE A 65 -6.23 0.16 -1.17
C ILE A 65 -5.59 -0.40 -2.45
N VAL A 66 -4.34 -0.01 -2.69
CA VAL A 66 -3.51 -0.55 -3.76
C VAL A 66 -2.25 -1.13 -3.13
N HIS A 67 -2.11 -2.45 -3.21
CA HIS A 67 -0.90 -3.17 -2.87
C HIS A 67 -0.21 -3.56 -4.19
N LEU A 68 0.94 -2.94 -4.47
CA LEU A 68 1.65 -3.05 -5.73
C LEU A 68 3.01 -3.72 -5.54
N PHE A 69 3.25 -4.80 -6.26
CA PHE A 69 4.56 -5.41 -6.42
C PHE A 69 5.24 -4.88 -7.69
N CYS A 70 6.39 -4.23 -7.49
CA CYS A 70 7.20 -3.66 -8.55
C CYS A 70 8.67 -3.47 -8.13
N ASP A 71 9.57 -3.45 -9.11
CA ASP A 71 10.91 -2.94 -8.86
C ASP A 71 10.92 -1.43 -9.09
N VAL A 72 11.46 -0.70 -8.12
CA VAL A 72 11.83 0.69 -8.29
C VAL A 72 13.24 0.70 -8.84
N THR A 73 13.48 1.49 -9.89
CA THR A 73 14.79 1.64 -10.53
C THR A 73 15.70 2.57 -9.72
N ALA A 74 16.98 2.63 -10.09
CA ALA A 74 17.92 3.60 -9.54
C ALA A 74 17.55 5.08 -9.82
N ASN A 75 16.54 5.33 -10.67
CA ASN A 75 16.00 6.66 -10.95
C ASN A 75 14.75 6.99 -10.13
N GLY A 76 14.30 6.08 -9.26
CA GLY A 76 13.06 6.25 -8.51
C GLY A 76 11.79 6.11 -9.38
N THR A 77 11.94 5.48 -10.54
CA THR A 77 10.85 5.13 -11.44
C THR A 77 10.45 3.68 -11.28
N ILE A 78 9.26 3.34 -11.74
CA ILE A 78 8.81 1.97 -11.96
C ILE A 78 8.71 1.78 -13.47
N THR A 79 9.25 0.67 -13.96
CA THR A 79 9.36 0.39 -15.39
C THR A 79 8.61 -0.90 -15.72
N ASP A 80 7.91 -0.92 -16.84
CA ASP A 80 7.32 -2.16 -17.37
C ASP A 80 8.26 -2.89 -18.34
N ALA A 81 7.87 -4.07 -18.80
CA ALA A 81 8.66 -4.89 -19.72
C ALA A 81 8.97 -4.22 -21.07
N SER A 82 8.21 -3.17 -21.45
CA SER A 82 8.46 -2.39 -22.68
C SER A 82 9.45 -1.24 -22.48
N GLY A 83 9.94 -1.04 -21.25
CA GLY A 83 10.81 0.08 -20.90
C GLY A 83 10.07 1.38 -20.63
N LYS A 84 8.73 1.37 -20.60
CA LYS A 84 7.94 2.55 -20.24
C LYS A 84 8.01 2.76 -18.73
N GLU A 85 8.27 4.01 -18.33
CA GLU A 85 8.46 4.37 -16.94
C GLU A 85 7.33 5.27 -16.41
N ILE A 86 7.13 5.22 -15.10
CA ILE A 86 6.39 6.20 -14.31
C ILE A 86 7.20 6.51 -13.04
N THR A 87 7.30 7.77 -12.65
CA THR A 87 7.93 8.11 -11.36
C THR A 87 7.04 7.66 -10.20
N GLY A 88 7.63 7.34 -9.05
CA GLY A 88 6.85 7.07 -7.83
C GLY A 88 5.94 8.24 -7.46
N THR A 89 6.41 9.48 -7.67
CA THR A 89 5.65 10.72 -7.40
C THR A 89 4.42 10.84 -8.29
N GLU A 90 4.53 10.51 -9.58
CA GLU A 90 3.38 10.46 -10.48
C GLU A 90 2.40 9.37 -10.07
N LEU A 91 2.87 8.16 -9.74
CA LEU A 91 2.00 7.08 -9.25
C LEU A 91 1.25 7.50 -7.97
N ILE A 92 1.94 8.10 -7.01
CA ILE A 92 1.34 8.64 -5.79
C ILE A 92 0.28 9.70 -6.12
N GLN A 93 0.59 10.63 -7.03
CA GLN A 93 -0.36 11.66 -7.44
C GLN A 93 -1.61 11.04 -8.07
N ARG A 94 -1.46 10.05 -8.97
CA ARG A 94 -2.59 9.33 -9.57
C ARG A 94 -3.43 8.63 -8.53
N CYS A 95 -2.80 7.99 -7.54
CA CYS A 95 -3.52 7.40 -6.40
C CYS A 95 -4.31 8.46 -5.62
N CYS A 96 -3.73 9.64 -5.35
CA CYS A 96 -4.44 10.74 -4.72
C CYS A 96 -5.63 11.25 -5.54
N ASP A 97 -5.45 11.46 -6.85
CA ASP A 97 -6.49 11.93 -7.76
C ASP A 97 -7.68 10.97 -7.80
N LEU A 98 -7.39 9.67 -7.66
CA LEU A 98 -8.38 8.59 -7.62
C LEU A 98 -8.90 8.30 -6.20
N ASN A 99 -8.52 9.12 -5.22
CA ASN A 99 -8.92 9.00 -3.83
C ASN A 99 -8.51 7.65 -3.20
N VAL A 100 -7.40 7.04 -3.62
CA VAL A 100 -6.80 5.89 -2.94
C VAL A 100 -6.38 6.31 -1.52
N LYS A 101 -6.71 5.48 -0.53
CA LYS A 101 -6.45 5.73 0.89
C LYS A 101 -5.09 5.19 1.31
N LEU A 102 -4.70 4.06 0.73
CA LEU A 102 -3.44 3.38 1.00
C LEU A 102 -2.80 2.90 -0.31
N LEU A 103 -1.56 3.34 -0.56
CA LEU A 103 -0.65 2.74 -1.54
C LEU A 103 0.47 1.99 -0.78
N TRP A 104 0.65 0.71 -1.06
CA TRP A 104 1.72 -0.10 -0.48
C TRP A 104 2.60 -0.68 -1.61
N CYS A 105 3.87 -0.29 -1.67
CA CYS A 105 4.87 -0.95 -2.52
C CYS A 105 5.38 -2.21 -1.79
N GLY A 106 4.87 -3.38 -2.18
CA GLY A 106 4.93 -4.63 -1.40
C GLY A 106 6.21 -5.46 -1.56
N SER A 107 7.04 -5.12 -2.55
CA SER A 107 8.30 -5.78 -2.89
C SER A 107 9.52 -5.05 -2.34
N ASP A 108 10.60 -5.81 -2.13
CA ASP A 108 11.88 -5.32 -1.64
C ASP A 108 12.49 -4.30 -2.59
N ASN A 109 12.89 -3.14 -2.06
CA ASN A 109 13.47 -2.05 -2.81
C ASN A 109 14.45 -1.27 -1.95
N SER A 110 15.55 -0.77 -2.51
CA SER A 110 16.52 -0.02 -1.71
C SER A 110 15.97 1.38 -1.34
N PRO A 111 16.29 1.91 -0.14
CA PRO A 111 15.75 3.19 0.33
C PRO A 111 16.14 4.36 -0.58
N GLU A 112 17.35 4.34 -1.17
CA GLU A 112 17.84 5.40 -2.06
C GLU A 112 16.95 5.58 -3.30
N ARG A 113 16.38 4.48 -3.80
CA ARG A 113 15.49 4.48 -4.97
C ARG A 113 14.18 5.19 -4.65
N TYR A 114 13.61 4.92 -3.48
CA TYR A 114 12.42 5.63 -3.01
C TYR A 114 12.70 7.11 -2.78
N ILE A 115 13.80 7.46 -2.09
CA ILE A 115 14.18 8.85 -1.82
C ILE A 115 14.26 9.67 -3.11
N LYS A 116 14.76 9.08 -4.20
CA LYS A 116 14.94 9.77 -5.48
C LYS A 116 13.63 10.04 -6.24
N GLY A 117 12.62 9.17 -6.10
CA GLY A 117 11.43 9.23 -6.96
C GLY A 117 10.07 9.30 -6.28
N PHE A 118 9.99 9.10 -4.96
CA PHE A 118 8.73 8.98 -4.22
C PHE A 118 8.51 10.19 -3.29
N GLY A 119 8.07 11.31 -3.88
CA GLY A 119 7.72 12.53 -3.16
C GLY A 119 6.31 12.48 -2.56
N ALA A 120 6.22 12.07 -1.29
CA ALA A 120 4.93 11.95 -0.58
C ALA A 120 4.51 13.21 0.20
N ARG A 121 5.37 14.23 0.31
CA ARG A 121 5.07 15.44 1.10
C ARG A 121 3.78 16.13 0.64
N GLY A 122 2.86 16.35 1.58
CA GLY A 122 1.56 16.98 1.32
C GLY A 122 0.53 16.12 0.59
N LYS A 123 0.83 14.84 0.32
CA LYS A 123 -0.10 13.91 -0.35
C LYS A 123 -1.09 13.32 0.64
N ARG A 124 -2.37 13.22 0.23
CA ARG A 124 -3.48 12.76 1.08
C ARG A 124 -3.74 11.26 0.94
N LEU A 125 -2.69 10.45 1.11
CA LEU A 125 -2.76 8.99 1.18
C LEU A 125 -1.78 8.47 2.24
N ASN A 126 -2.07 7.30 2.78
CA ASN A 126 -1.07 6.51 3.49
C ASN A 126 -0.20 5.80 2.44
N LEU A 127 1.12 5.85 2.63
CA LEU A 127 2.10 5.25 1.72
C LEU A 127 3.04 4.35 2.51
N VAL A 128 3.17 3.10 2.10
CA VAL A 128 4.19 2.16 2.59
C VAL A 128 5.16 1.84 1.47
N MET A 129 6.45 1.97 1.75
CA MET A 129 7.54 1.66 0.85
C MET A 129 8.38 0.55 1.50
N THR A 130 8.25 -0.69 1.01
CA THR A 130 8.94 -1.84 1.59
C THR A 130 10.42 -1.82 1.22
N LEU A 131 11.29 -1.87 2.23
CA LEU A 131 12.74 -1.97 2.07
C LEU A 131 13.18 -3.43 2.07
N LYS A 132 12.72 -4.18 3.07
CA LYS A 132 12.86 -5.64 3.16
C LYS A 132 11.59 -6.25 3.74
N ARG A 133 10.98 -7.15 2.99
CA ARG A 133 9.75 -7.84 3.34
C ARG A 133 9.94 -8.87 4.45
N LYS A 134 11.16 -9.39 4.61
CA LYS A 134 11.51 -10.46 5.57
C LYS A 134 10.74 -11.79 5.34
N GLY A 135 10.45 -12.08 4.07
CA GLY A 135 9.96 -13.40 3.62
C GLY A 135 8.73 -13.91 4.38
N PRO A 136 8.80 -15.10 5.04
CA PRO A 136 7.64 -15.81 5.57
C PRO A 136 6.94 -15.14 6.76
N ASN A 137 7.59 -14.16 7.41
CA ASN A 137 6.97 -13.44 8.54
C ASN A 137 5.98 -12.37 8.08
N PHE A 138 6.10 -11.90 6.82
CA PHE A 138 5.28 -10.81 6.31
C PHE A 138 3.78 -11.09 6.33
N PRO A 139 3.27 -12.25 5.87
CA PRO A 139 1.83 -12.52 5.89
C PRO A 139 1.23 -12.42 7.29
N SER A 140 1.95 -12.89 8.31
CA SER A 140 1.54 -12.79 9.71
C SER A 140 1.47 -11.33 10.19
N PHE A 141 2.44 -10.50 9.81
CA PHE A 141 2.40 -9.06 10.09
C PHE A 141 1.23 -8.38 9.38
N LEU A 142 1.06 -8.64 8.08
CA LEU A 142 -0.03 -8.10 7.28
C LEU A 142 -1.39 -8.48 7.89
N GLN A 143 -1.57 -9.75 8.26
CA GLN A 143 -2.80 -10.22 8.90
C GLN A 143 -3.12 -9.47 10.19
N LYS A 144 -2.14 -9.31 11.09
CA LYS A 144 -2.31 -8.54 12.34
C LYS A 144 -2.69 -7.09 12.08
N LEU A 145 -2.05 -6.45 11.10
CA LEU A 145 -2.31 -5.06 10.71
C LEU A 145 -3.72 -4.91 10.13
N LEU A 146 -4.09 -5.75 9.17
CA LEU A 146 -5.41 -5.69 8.53
C LEU A 146 -6.54 -6.03 9.50
N SER A 147 -6.34 -6.98 10.41
CA SER A 147 -7.30 -7.28 11.47
C SER A 147 -7.63 -6.03 12.28
N ARG A 148 -6.62 -5.32 12.79
CA ARG A 148 -6.82 -4.09 13.55
C ARG A 148 -7.52 -3.00 12.75
N MET A 149 -7.10 -2.80 11.50
CA MET A 149 -7.72 -1.81 10.61
C MET A 149 -9.19 -2.12 10.31
N ALA A 150 -9.50 -3.39 10.03
CA ALA A 150 -10.86 -3.87 9.77
C ALA A 150 -11.80 -3.67 10.97
N TYR A 151 -11.27 -3.75 12.20
CA TYR A 151 -12.03 -3.54 13.45
C TYR A 151 -11.99 -2.09 13.98
N GLY A 152 -11.44 -1.14 13.21
CA GLY A 152 -11.66 0.29 13.43
C GLY A 152 -10.44 1.11 13.84
N ASP A 153 -9.26 0.50 13.99
CA ASP A 153 -8.02 1.26 14.12
C ASP A 153 -7.69 1.97 12.80
N THR A 154 -7.17 3.18 12.88
CA THR A 154 -6.56 3.80 11.70
C THR A 154 -5.22 3.13 11.43
N MET A 155 -4.76 3.17 10.17
CA MET A 155 -3.50 2.53 9.81
C MET A 155 -2.30 3.00 10.66
N PRO A 156 -2.11 4.31 10.95
CA PRO A 156 -0.99 4.73 11.81
C PRO A 156 -1.07 4.20 13.24
N VAL A 157 -2.27 4.09 13.81
CA VAL A 157 -2.45 3.53 15.16
C VAL A 157 -2.10 2.05 15.16
N ALA A 158 -2.68 1.28 14.24
CA ALA A 158 -2.39 -0.14 14.11
C ALA A 158 -0.91 -0.41 13.79
N TRP A 159 -0.30 0.42 12.94
CA TRP A 159 1.12 0.32 12.60
C TRP A 159 2.02 0.58 13.80
N ASN A 160 1.77 1.66 14.55
CA ASN A 160 2.56 2.01 15.72
C ASN A 160 2.51 0.93 16.81
N ASP A 161 1.36 0.28 16.98
CA ASP A 161 1.21 -0.80 17.96
C ASP A 161 1.95 -2.09 17.56
N LEU A 162 2.08 -2.36 16.26
CA LEU A 162 2.73 -3.57 15.74
C LEU A 162 4.23 -3.40 15.50
N CYS A 163 4.66 -2.21 15.09
CA CYS A 163 6.03 -1.89 14.74
C CYS A 163 6.35 -0.45 15.20
N PRO A 164 6.41 -0.20 16.52
CA PRO A 164 6.68 1.14 17.04
C PRO A 164 8.04 1.64 16.57
N GLN A 165 8.09 2.87 16.08
CA GLN A 165 9.35 3.49 15.61
C GLN A 165 10.19 4.02 16.79
N ILE A 166 10.51 3.14 17.74
CA ILE A 166 11.39 3.45 18.87
C ILE A 166 12.84 3.25 18.41
N PRO A 167 13.71 4.27 18.46
CA PRO A 167 15.11 4.12 18.10
C PRO A 167 15.77 2.95 18.86
N GLY A 168 16.40 2.03 18.12
CA GLY A 168 17.09 0.87 18.69
C GLY A 168 16.20 -0.33 19.06
N SER A 169 14.88 -0.25 18.90
CA SER A 169 14.01 -1.42 19.01
C SER A 169 14.09 -2.29 17.77
N ASP A 170 14.24 -3.61 17.96
CA ASP A 170 14.17 -4.58 16.87
C ASP A 170 12.75 -5.14 16.76
N HIS A 171 12.27 -5.24 15.52
CA HIS A 171 10.97 -5.81 15.17
C HIS A 171 11.22 -6.95 14.18
N PRO A 172 11.66 -8.13 14.65
CA PRO A 172 12.10 -9.22 13.76
C PRO A 172 10.96 -9.71 12.87
N ASP A 173 9.71 -9.60 13.33
CA ASP A 173 8.53 -10.08 12.63
C ASP A 173 7.87 -9.02 11.71
N ALA A 174 8.34 -7.78 11.73
CA ALA A 174 7.82 -6.70 10.88
C ALA A 174 8.74 -6.44 9.68
N PRO A 175 8.19 -6.07 8.51
CA PRO A 175 9.00 -5.66 7.37
C PRO A 175 9.80 -4.40 7.69
N GLU A 176 11.02 -4.31 7.17
CA GLU A 176 11.71 -3.03 7.07
C GLU A 176 10.99 -2.19 6.02
N SER A 177 10.49 -1.03 6.39
CA SER A 177 9.73 -0.17 5.50
C SER A 177 9.77 1.28 5.94
N ILE A 178 9.49 2.17 4.99
CA ILE A 178 9.20 3.58 5.25
C ILE A 178 7.69 3.74 5.20
N PHE A 179 7.11 4.26 6.28
CA PHE A 179 5.68 4.56 6.36
C PHE A 179 5.45 6.07 6.41
N PHE A 180 4.60 6.55 5.51
CA PHE A 180 4.14 7.94 5.45
C PHE A 180 2.62 8.00 5.68
N ALA A 181 2.22 8.61 6.80
CA ALA A 181 0.83 8.71 7.24
C ALA A 181 0.09 9.94 6.67
N GLY A 182 0.09 10.11 5.34
CA GLY A 182 -0.53 11.27 4.67
C GLY A 182 -2.06 11.34 4.78
N ARG A 183 -2.70 10.23 5.19
CA ARG A 183 -4.15 10.19 5.49
C ARG A 183 -4.41 9.43 6.79
N GLY A 184 -3.75 9.86 7.87
CA GLY A 184 -3.71 9.09 9.11
C GLY A 184 -5.03 8.90 9.88
N GLY A 185 -6.06 9.69 9.59
CA GLY A 185 -7.37 9.59 10.24
C GLY A 185 -8.35 8.61 9.57
N VAL A 186 -8.01 8.05 8.40
CA VAL A 186 -8.94 7.18 7.66
C VAL A 186 -9.09 5.81 8.32
N LYS A 187 -10.34 5.35 8.44
CA LYS A 187 -10.70 3.99 8.86
C LYS A 187 -11.17 3.19 7.66
N LEU A 188 -10.66 1.96 7.55
CA LEU A 188 -10.91 1.03 6.45
C LEU A 188 -11.63 -0.20 7.03
N LEU A 189 -12.95 -0.10 7.21
CA LEU A 189 -13.78 -1.03 7.96
C LEU A 189 -14.29 -2.17 7.06
N ALA A 190 -14.12 -3.41 7.50
CA ALA A 190 -14.55 -4.61 6.78
C ALA A 190 -16.07 -4.68 6.55
#